data_AF-A0A343JC71-F1
#
_entry.id   AF-A0A343JC71-F1
#
_cell.length_a   1.000
_cell.length_b   1.000
_cell.length_c   1.000
_cell.angle_alpha   90.00
_cell.angle_beta   90.00
_cell.angle_gamma   90.00
#
_symmetry.space_group_name_H-M   'P 1'
#
loop_
_entity.id
_entity.type
_entity.pdbx_description
1 polymer ?
#
loop_
_entity_poly.entity_id
_entity_poly.type
_entity_poly.pdbx_seq_one_letter_code
_entity_poly.pdbx_strand_id
1 'polypeptide(L)'
;MVEELKKILIEEERELKGLLDLLDKQYELTIKKEIYALESIVEDIISKNKDVAETEVKRRKLLGNNSISDVVINSQDKELDEIYRRIQKLLNEIKLQKDTNEILIKQQLSFTNKILSLINPKRNVTTYNSYGNIKR
;
A
#
# COMPACT_ATOMS: atom_id res chain seq x y z
N MET A 1 -1.83 4.16 -32.13
CA MET A 1 -2.26 3.13 -31.16
C MET A 1 -1.10 2.58 -30.34
N VAL A 2 -0.09 1.91 -30.93
CA VAL A 2 1.08 1.38 -30.17
C VAL A 2 1.89 2.50 -29.52
N GLU A 3 2.21 3.56 -30.26
CA GLU A 3 2.99 4.71 -29.74
C GLU A 3 2.25 5.49 -28.64
N GLU A 4 0.93 5.55 -28.75
CA GLU A 4 0.07 6.22 -27.77
C GLU A 4 -0.09 5.38 -26.50
N LEU A 5 -0.14 4.05 -26.65
CA LEU A 5 -0.07 3.11 -25.53
C LEU A 5 1.28 3.19 -24.81
N LYS A 6 2.40 3.27 -25.55
CA LYS A 6 3.74 3.47 -24.95
C LYS A 6 3.79 4.73 -24.08
N LYS A 7 3.25 5.85 -24.57
CA LYS A 7 3.19 7.10 -23.79
C LYS A 7 2.37 6.95 -22.52
N ILE A 8 1.19 6.34 -22.60
CA ILE A 8 0.33 6.10 -21.43
C ILE A 8 1.02 5.17 -20.43
N LEU A 9 1.71 4.14 -20.89
CA LEU A 9 2.44 3.22 -20.01
C LEU A 9 3.65 3.89 -19.35
N ILE A 10 4.36 4.79 -20.04
CA ILE A 10 5.44 5.58 -19.43
C ILE A 10 4.89 6.56 -18.39
N GLU A 11 3.74 7.19 -18.67
CA GLU A 11 3.03 8.03 -17.69
C GLU A 11 2.64 7.19 -16.46
N GLU A 12 2.03 6.02 -16.65
CA GLU A 12 1.65 5.09 -15.58
C GLU A 12 2.88 4.64 -14.76
N GLU A 13 4.00 4.31 -15.42
CA GLU A 13 5.27 3.96 -14.75
C GLU A 13 5.75 5.09 -13.83
N ARG A 14 5.63 6.34 -14.30
CA ARG A 14 6.02 7.53 -13.52
C ARG A 14 5.09 7.75 -12.32
N GLU A 15 3.79 7.62 -12.52
CA GLU A 15 2.81 7.78 -11.44
C GLU A 15 2.99 6.70 -10.36
N LEU A 16 3.23 5.46 -10.77
CA LEU A 16 3.52 4.33 -9.88
C LEU A 16 4.83 4.51 -9.12
N LYS A 17 5.90 5.03 -9.77
CA LYS A 17 7.15 5.37 -9.07
C LYS A 17 6.92 6.43 -7.99
N GLY A 18 6.15 7.46 -8.30
CA GLY A 18 5.79 8.47 -7.31
C GLY A 18 4.99 7.90 -6.13
N LEU A 19 4.12 6.90 -6.38
CA LEU A 19 3.42 6.20 -5.31
C LEU A 19 4.38 5.37 -4.44
N LEU A 20 5.37 4.69 -5.05
CA LEU A 20 6.40 3.95 -4.33
C LEU A 20 7.20 4.87 -3.40
N ASP A 21 7.63 6.04 -3.89
CA ASP A 21 8.36 7.03 -3.08
C ASP A 21 7.53 7.50 -1.86
N LEU A 22 6.21 7.64 -2.01
CA LEU A 22 5.32 7.98 -0.89
C LEU A 22 5.21 6.84 0.13
N LEU A 23 5.17 5.59 -0.34
CA LEU A 23 5.18 4.42 0.55
C LEU A 23 6.51 4.27 1.29
N ASP A 24 7.63 4.61 0.66
CA ASP A 24 8.95 4.65 1.31
C ASP A 24 9.02 5.76 2.37
N LYS A 25 8.49 6.94 2.06
CA LYS A 25 8.36 8.00 3.08
C LYS A 25 7.45 7.56 4.23
N GLN A 26 6.34 6.88 3.95
CA GLN A 26 5.46 6.34 4.99
C GLN A 26 6.23 5.35 5.89
N TYR A 27 7.05 4.48 5.31
CA TYR A 27 7.92 3.56 6.06
C TYR A 27 8.87 4.33 6.99
N GLU A 28 9.59 5.32 6.47
CA GLU A 28 10.52 6.13 7.27
C GLU A 28 9.83 6.85 8.43
N LEU A 29 8.68 7.50 8.17
CA LEU A 29 7.92 8.21 9.19
C LEU A 29 7.36 7.25 10.24
N THR A 30 6.97 6.04 9.84
CA THR A 30 6.52 4.99 10.76
C THR A 30 7.64 4.56 11.70
N ILE A 31 8.88 4.49 11.22
CA ILE A 31 10.06 4.20 12.05
C ILE A 31 10.37 5.37 12.99
N LYS A 32 10.34 6.60 12.48
CA LYS A 32 10.58 7.83 13.26
C LYS A 32 9.46 8.14 14.27
N LYS A 33 8.30 7.48 14.13
CA LYS A 33 7.09 7.66 14.96
C LYS A 33 6.51 9.08 14.88
N GLU A 34 6.62 9.72 13.73
CA GLU A 34 6.10 11.08 13.50
C GLU A 34 4.62 11.02 13.09
N ILE A 35 3.73 11.05 14.08
CA ILE A 35 2.28 10.84 13.89
C ILE A 35 1.65 11.92 12.99
N TYR A 36 1.97 13.19 13.22
CA TYR A 36 1.41 14.30 12.43
C TYR A 36 1.85 14.24 10.96
N ALA A 37 3.10 13.84 10.71
CA ALA A 37 3.61 13.68 9.35
C ALA A 37 2.98 12.47 8.64
N LEU A 38 2.68 11.39 9.38
CA LEU A 38 1.92 10.26 8.86
C LEU A 38 0.50 10.65 8.44
N GLU A 39 -0.18 11.51 9.21
CA GLU A 39 -1.50 12.03 8.85
C GLU A 39 -1.46 12.81 7.53
N SER A 40 -0.47 13.70 7.37
CA SER A 40 -0.28 14.47 6.13
C SER A 40 -0.03 13.56 4.92
N ILE A 41 0.75 12.48 5.08
CA ILE A 41 1.06 11.56 3.99
C ILE A 41 -0.17 10.81 3.47
N VAL A 42 -1.20 10.61 4.30
CA VAL A 42 -2.43 9.93 3.88
C VAL A 42 -3.12 10.72 2.76
N GLU A 43 -3.17 12.06 2.88
CA GLU A 43 -3.77 12.91 1.84
C GLU A 43 -2.98 12.84 0.53
N ASP A 44 -1.65 12.86 0.61
CA ASP A 44 -0.76 12.74 -0.55
C ASP A 44 -0.94 11.40 -1.26
N ILE A 45 -1.01 10.29 -0.51
CA ILE A 45 -1.27 8.95 -1.06
C ILE A 45 -2.65 8.89 -1.72
N ILE A 46 -3.68 9.49 -1.11
CA ILE A 46 -5.03 9.53 -1.68
C ILE A 46 -5.03 10.30 -3.01
N SER A 47 -4.33 11.44 -3.07
CA SER A 47 -4.20 12.20 -4.32
C SER A 47 -3.48 11.38 -5.38
N LYS A 48 -2.36 10.73 -5.02
CA LYS A 48 -1.59 9.92 -5.96
C LYS A 48 -2.37 8.72 -6.48
N ASN A 49 -3.20 8.09 -5.64
CA ASN A 49 -4.09 7.02 -6.06
C ASN A 49 -5.13 7.48 -7.08
N LYS A 50 -5.60 8.74 -7.01
CA LYS A 50 -6.47 9.31 -8.04
C LYS A 50 -5.74 9.46 -9.37
N ASP A 51 -4.51 9.96 -9.35
CA ASP A 51 -3.68 10.10 -10.57
C ASP A 51 -3.45 8.74 -11.26
N VAL A 52 -3.14 7.71 -10.47
CA VAL A 52 -2.98 6.33 -10.96
C VAL A 52 -4.31 5.79 -11.52
N ALA A 53 -5.43 6.06 -10.86
CA ALA A 53 -6.74 5.66 -11.38
C ALA A 53 -7.09 6.37 -12.70
N GLU A 54 -6.77 7.66 -12.84
CA GLU A 54 -6.98 8.40 -14.08
C GLU A 54 -6.17 7.82 -15.25
N THR A 55 -4.90 7.51 -15.01
CA THR A 55 -4.03 6.88 -16.03
C THR A 55 -4.52 5.47 -16.38
N GLU A 56 -4.99 4.69 -15.40
CA GLU A 56 -5.62 3.39 -15.67
C GLU A 56 -6.89 3.53 -16.52
N VAL A 57 -7.74 4.53 -16.24
CA VAL A 57 -8.96 4.78 -17.03
C VAL A 57 -8.59 5.21 -18.46
N LYS A 58 -7.58 6.07 -18.65
CA LYS A 58 -7.07 6.42 -19.99
C LYS A 58 -6.60 5.17 -20.74
N ARG A 59 -5.84 4.29 -20.08
CA ARG A 59 -5.39 3.02 -20.63
C ARG A 59 -6.55 2.10 -21.01
N ARG A 60 -7.55 1.93 -20.14
CA ARG A 60 -8.75 1.12 -20.41
C ARG A 60 -9.57 1.67 -21.57
N LYS A 61 -9.69 2.99 -21.70
CA LYS A 61 -10.35 3.63 -22.85
C LYS A 61 -9.64 3.31 -24.17
N LEU A 62 -8.30 3.26 -24.17
CA LEU A 62 -7.50 2.95 -25.35
C LEU A 62 -7.58 1.45 -25.73
N LEU A 63 -7.55 0.55 -24.75
CA LEU A 63 -7.60 -0.90 -24.99
C LEU A 63 -9.00 -1.47 -25.19
N GLY A 64 -10.04 -0.79 -24.70
CA GLY A 64 -11.42 -1.27 -24.76
C GLY A 64 -11.57 -2.62 -24.04
N ASN A 65 -11.98 -3.65 -24.79
CA ASN A 65 -12.16 -5.01 -24.28
C ASN A 65 -10.93 -5.92 -24.44
N ASN A 66 -9.84 -5.42 -25.01
CA ASN A 66 -8.65 -6.24 -25.23
C ASN A 66 -7.78 -6.30 -23.97
N SER A 67 -7.24 -7.48 -23.66
CA SER A 67 -6.27 -7.64 -22.59
C SER A 67 -4.94 -6.98 -22.99
N ILE A 68 -4.29 -6.31 -22.03
CA ILE A 68 -2.95 -5.75 -22.23
C ILE A 68 -1.96 -6.83 -22.63
N SER A 69 -2.05 -8.03 -22.03
CA SER A 69 -1.17 -9.15 -22.40
C SER A 69 -1.28 -9.47 -23.88
N ASP A 70 -2.50 -9.49 -24.40
CA ASP A 70 -2.78 -9.91 -25.76
C ASP A 70 -2.34 -8.81 -26.74
N VAL A 71 -2.52 -7.54 -26.38
CA VAL A 71 -2.03 -6.40 -27.18
C VAL A 71 -0.50 -6.38 -27.22
N VAL A 72 0.19 -6.63 -26.11
CA VAL A 72 1.66 -6.68 -26.06
C VAL A 72 2.20 -7.85 -26.91
N ILE A 73 1.61 -9.05 -26.77
CA ILE A 73 2.00 -10.24 -27.54
C ILE A 73 1.74 -10.04 -29.04
N ASN A 74 0.58 -9.49 -29.41
CA ASN A 74 0.21 -9.26 -30.80
C ASN A 74 1.00 -8.11 -31.45
N SER A 75 1.52 -7.17 -30.67
CA SER A 75 2.27 -6.03 -31.20
C SER A 75 3.70 -6.40 -31.61
N GLN A 76 4.26 -7.54 -31.15
CA GLN A 76 5.65 -7.99 -31.40
C GLN A 76 6.75 -6.94 -31.16
N ASP A 77 6.43 -5.86 -30.46
CA ASP A 77 7.34 -4.74 -30.20
C ASP A 77 8.10 -5.02 -28.90
N LYS A 78 9.42 -5.22 -29.01
CA LYS A 78 10.30 -5.51 -27.87
C LYS A 78 10.26 -4.40 -26.82
N GLU A 79 10.13 -3.15 -27.25
CA GLU A 79 10.14 -2.00 -26.34
C GLU A 79 8.86 -1.96 -25.50
N LEU A 80 7.73 -2.33 -26.08
CA LEU A 80 6.46 -2.42 -25.37
C LEU A 80 6.46 -3.56 -24.33
N ASP A 81 7.05 -4.70 -24.67
CA ASP A 81 7.21 -5.83 -23.73
C ASP A 81 8.13 -5.44 -22.56
N GLU A 82 9.22 -4.73 -22.82
CA GLU A 82 10.11 -4.22 -21.77
C GLU A 82 9.40 -3.25 -20.83
N ILE A 83 8.65 -2.27 -21.36
CA ILE A 83 7.88 -1.32 -20.55
C ILE A 83 6.85 -2.08 -19.69
N TYR A 84 6.13 -3.03 -20.28
CA TYR A 84 5.14 -3.82 -19.57
C TYR A 84 5.76 -4.65 -18.42
N ARG A 85 6.91 -5.29 -18.67
CA ARG A 85 7.67 -6.02 -17.63
C ARG A 85 8.15 -5.10 -16.52
N ARG A 86 8.61 -3.89 -16.85
CA ARG A 86 9.02 -2.89 -15.83
C ARG A 86 7.84 -2.51 -14.93
N ILE A 87 6.68 -2.25 -15.51
CA ILE A 87 5.46 -1.91 -14.75
C ILE A 87 5.02 -3.08 -13.87
N GLN A 88 5.05 -4.32 -14.38
CA GLN A 88 4.75 -5.50 -13.56
C GLN A 88 5.71 -5.63 -12.37
N LYS A 89 7.01 -5.41 -12.59
CA LYS A 89 8.01 -5.42 -11.52
C LYS A 89 7.72 -4.34 -10.48
N LEU A 90 7.46 -3.11 -10.93
CA LEU A 90 7.14 -1.98 -10.07
C LEU A 90 5.87 -2.21 -9.24
N LEU A 91 4.84 -2.82 -9.84
CA LEU A 91 3.61 -3.20 -9.11
C LEU A 91 3.89 -4.22 -8.00
N ASN A 92 4.76 -5.20 -8.25
CA ASN A 92 5.17 -6.16 -7.24
C ASN A 92 5.96 -5.49 -6.10
N GLU A 93 6.84 -4.54 -6.42
CA GLU A 93 7.59 -3.75 -5.43
C GLU A 93 6.64 -2.91 -4.56
N ILE A 94 5.69 -2.19 -5.17
CA ILE A 94 4.66 -1.41 -4.46
C ILE A 94 3.83 -2.30 -3.53
N LYS A 95 3.42 -3.48 -4.01
CA LYS A 95 2.65 -4.42 -3.19
C LYS A 95 3.44 -4.90 -1.98
N LEU A 96 4.71 -5.26 -2.18
CA LEU A 96 5.59 -5.69 -1.09
C LEU A 96 5.83 -4.57 -0.08
N GLN A 97 6.02 -3.34 -0.54
CA GLN A 97 6.22 -2.18 0.34
C GLN A 97 4.97 -1.85 1.15
N LYS A 98 3.79 -1.88 0.51
CA LYS A 98 2.50 -1.72 1.20
C LYS A 98 2.31 -2.78 2.28
N ASP A 99 2.53 -4.05 1.95
CA ASP A 99 2.34 -5.15 2.90
C ASP A 99 3.32 -5.04 4.09
N THR A 100 4.55 -4.59 3.82
CA THR A 100 5.56 -4.31 4.87
C THR A 100 5.10 -3.17 5.80
N ASN A 101 4.64 -2.05 5.24
CA ASN A 101 4.13 -0.92 6.01
C ASN A 101 2.91 -1.33 6.87
N GLU A 102 2.00 -2.10 6.30
CA GLU A 102 0.83 -2.61 7.01
C GLU A 102 1.20 -3.49 8.21
N ILE A 103 2.18 -4.38 8.04
CA ILE A 103 2.69 -5.24 9.12
C ILE A 103 3.34 -4.39 10.22
N LEU A 104 4.16 -3.39 9.86
CA LEU A 104 4.82 -2.52 10.83
C LEU A 104 3.82 -1.74 11.69
N ILE A 105 2.81 -1.15 11.06
CA ILE A 105 1.74 -0.43 11.76
C ILE A 105 0.99 -1.38 12.71
N LYS A 106 0.64 -2.59 12.24
CA LYS A 106 -0.02 -3.60 13.09
C LYS A 106 0.84 -4.02 14.28
N GLN A 107 2.15 -4.18 14.09
CA GLN A 107 3.07 -4.51 15.16
C GLN A 107 3.13 -3.38 16.21
N GLN A 108 3.20 -2.13 15.77
CA GLN A 108 3.17 -0.96 16.67
C GLN A 108 1.86 -0.91 17.48
N LEU A 109 0.71 -1.14 16.84
CA LEU A 109 -0.58 -1.20 17.54
C LEU A 109 -0.63 -2.34 18.57
N SER A 110 -0.13 -3.52 18.22
CA SER A 110 -0.04 -4.65 19.15
C SER A 110 0.83 -4.33 20.36
N PHE A 111 1.97 -3.67 20.14
CA PHE A 111 2.85 -3.22 21.21
C PHE A 111 2.16 -2.20 22.11
N THR A 112 1.54 -1.17 21.54
CA THR A 112 0.79 -0.14 22.30
C THR A 112 -0.34 -0.76 23.12
N ASN A 113 -1.08 -1.73 22.56
CA ASN A 113 -2.13 -2.45 23.30
C ASN A 113 -1.58 -3.26 24.48
N LYS A 114 -0.40 -3.87 24.34
CA LYS A 114 0.29 -4.57 25.44
C LYS A 114 0.76 -3.58 26.52
N ILE A 115 1.28 -2.41 26.14
CA ILE A 115 1.64 -1.36 27.10
C ILE A 115 0.39 -0.87 27.83
N LEU A 116 -0.72 -0.65 27.13
CA LEU A 116 -1.98 -0.23 27.73
C LEU A 116 -2.52 -1.27 28.74
N SER A 117 -2.42 -2.56 28.43
CA SER A 117 -2.84 -3.62 29.34
C SER A 117 -1.92 -3.77 30.56
N LEU A 118 -0.64 -3.40 30.44
CA LEU A 118 0.29 -3.32 31.57
C LEU A 118 0.00 -2.10 32.46
N ILE A 119 -0.36 -0.95 31.87
CA ILE A 119 -0.73 0.27 32.61
C ILE A 119 -2.07 0.09 33.32
N ASN A 120 -3.04 -0.52 32.66
CA ASN A 120 -4.36 -0.80 33.21
C ASN A 120 -4.64 -2.30 33.23
N PRO A 121 -3.98 -3.07 34.11
CA PRO A 121 -4.26 -4.48 34.24
C PRO A 121 -5.72 -4.63 34.67
N LYS A 122 -6.46 -5.56 34.04
CA LYS A 122 -7.83 -5.88 34.48
C LYS A 122 -7.78 -6.22 35.98
N ARG A 123 -8.27 -5.30 36.81
CA ARG A 123 -8.40 -5.45 38.27
C ARG A 123 -9.57 -6.38 38.61
N ASN A 124 -9.73 -7.48 37.89
CA ASN A 124 -10.49 -8.62 38.41
C ASN A 124 -9.56 -9.31 39.41
N VAL A 125 -9.31 -8.63 40.54
CA VAL A 125 -8.85 -9.33 41.73
C VAL A 125 -9.96 -10.33 42.00
N THR A 126 -9.67 -11.62 41.83
CA THR A 126 -10.52 -12.68 42.35
C THR A 126 -10.49 -12.54 43.86
N THR A 127 -11.28 -11.63 44.41
CA THR A 127 -11.47 -11.51 45.83
C THR A 127 -12.18 -12.77 46.28
N TYR A 128 -11.57 -13.46 47.24
CA TYR A 128 -12.22 -14.55 47.93
C TYR A 128 -13.51 -14.02 48.54
N ASN A 129 -14.63 -14.72 48.32
CA ASN A 129 -15.82 -14.47 49.12
C ASN A 129 -15.57 -14.93 50.58
N SER A 130 -16.49 -14.62 51.50
CA SER A 130 -16.39 -14.98 52.92
C SER A 130 -16.21 -16.48 53.21
N TYR A 131 -16.37 -17.35 52.20
CA TYR A 131 -16.19 -18.80 52.26
C TYR A 131 -14.91 -19.30 51.56
N GLY A 132 -14.02 -18.41 51.13
CA GLY A 132 -12.77 -18.80 50.46
C GLY A 132 -12.94 -19.29 49.02
N ASN A 133 -14.10 -19.06 48.38
CA ASN A 133 -14.31 -19.41 46.99
C ASN A 133 -14.04 -18.21 46.07
N ILE A 134 -13.28 -18.46 45.00
CA ILE A 134 -13.03 -17.50 43.93
C ILE A 134 -14.31 -17.38 43.09
N LYS A 135 -14.95 -16.20 43.10
CA LYS A 135 -16.05 -15.92 42.18
C LYS A 135 -15.47 -15.75 40.77
N ARG A 136 -15.80 -16.69 39.88
CA ARG A 136 -15.48 -16.64 38.45
C ARG A 136 -16.29 -15.56 37.74
#